data_AF-A0A7Y0P5D3-F1
#
_entry.id   AF-A0A7Y0P5D3-F1
#
_cell.length_a   1.000
_cell.length_b   1.000
_cell.length_c   1.000
_cell.angle_alpha   90.00
_cell.angle_beta   90.00
_cell.angle_gamma   90.00
#
_symmetry.space_group_name_H-M   'P 1'
#
loop_
_entity.id
_entity.type
_entity.pdbx_description
1 polymer ?
#
loop_
_entity_poly.entity_id
_entity_poly.type
_entity_poly.pdbx_seq_one_letter_code
_entity_poly.pdbx_strand_id
1 'polypeptide(L)'
;MDLVLDPPRGVAPILLGMTLDEALAAVPEDWGEPRVLRRPSRNSAKASWNLDHVGVQALAEGGTHVTAVELWWPGEGRTSRTRVLLDGDEVFTTPAAVLFQRAGERGWRVDTSQPEYPVIPGVSLGFTRQTSQEVERDPDGLPTYVTSVLVAGKDYYDYRYQNHS
;
A
#
# COMPACT_ATOMS: atom_id res chain seq x y z
N MET A 1 -16.77 -2.78 -3.50
CA MET A 1 -16.39 -2.23 -2.18
C MET A 1 -15.23 -1.29 -2.39
N ASP A 2 -15.10 -0.23 -1.60
CA ASP A 2 -14.01 0.73 -1.77
C ASP A 2 -13.10 0.71 -0.53
N LEU A 3 -11.81 0.53 -0.76
CA LEU A 3 -10.75 0.68 0.22
C LEU A 3 -10.11 2.05 -0.01
N VAL A 4 -10.37 3.00 0.89
CA VAL A 4 -9.90 4.38 0.74
C VAL A 4 -8.60 4.55 1.53
N LEU A 5 -7.53 4.89 0.81
CA LEU A 5 -6.27 5.33 1.39
C LEU A 5 -6.47 6.70 2.02
N ASP A 6 -6.26 6.81 3.33
CA ASP A 6 -6.28 8.07 4.07
C ASP A 6 -4.92 8.28 4.75
N PRO A 7 -3.86 8.62 4.01
CA PRO A 7 -2.57 8.90 4.61
C PRO A 7 -2.61 10.16 5.50
N PRO A 8 -1.91 10.18 6.65
CA PRO A 8 -1.09 9.11 7.23
C PRO A 8 -1.88 8.23 8.21
N ARG A 9 -3.21 8.16 8.11
CA ARG A 9 -4.09 7.42 9.05
C ARG A 9 -4.24 5.95 8.73
N GLY A 10 -4.05 5.51 7.48
CA GLY A 10 -4.11 4.10 7.07
C GLY A 10 -5.13 3.85 5.96
N VAL A 11 -5.80 2.69 6.02
CA VAL A 11 -6.89 2.31 5.11
C VAL A 11 -8.04 1.76 5.91
N ALA A 12 -9.14 2.52 6.03
CA ALA A 12 -10.30 2.08 6.78
C ALA A 12 -10.77 0.68 6.32
N PRO A 13 -11.05 -0.24 7.26
CA PRO A 13 -11.17 -0.05 8.71
C PRO A 13 -9.84 -0.15 9.50
N ILE A 14 -8.72 -0.46 8.85
CA ILE A 14 -7.42 -0.66 9.49
C ILE A 14 -6.66 0.67 9.57
N LEU A 15 -6.54 1.19 10.78
CA LEU A 15 -5.85 2.45 11.04
C LEU A 15 -4.45 2.22 11.61
N LEU A 16 -3.53 3.12 11.28
CA LEU A 16 -2.20 3.14 11.88
C LEU A 16 -2.33 3.46 13.37
N GLY A 17 -1.45 2.84 14.17
CA GLY A 17 -1.47 2.97 15.62
C GLY A 17 -2.46 2.04 16.33
N MET A 18 -3.34 1.33 15.62
CA MET A 18 -4.05 0.19 16.20
C MET A 18 -3.06 -0.90 16.59
N THR A 19 -3.31 -1.64 17.65
CA THR A 19 -2.69 -2.96 17.84
C THR A 19 -3.14 -3.93 16.75
N LEU A 20 -2.37 -4.98 16.49
CA LEU A 20 -2.78 -5.98 15.50
C LEU A 20 -4.13 -6.63 15.85
N ASP A 21 -4.42 -6.83 17.14
CA ASP A 21 -5.68 -7.42 17.60
C ASP A 21 -6.86 -6.45 17.40
N GLU A 22 -6.66 -5.15 17.59
CA GLU A 22 -7.67 -4.13 17.24
C GLU A 22 -7.93 -4.09 15.73
N ALA A 23 -6.88 -4.18 14.91
CA ALA A 23 -7.04 -4.24 13.45
C ALA A 23 -7.82 -5.49 13.02
N LEU A 24 -7.57 -6.64 13.66
CA LEU A 24 -8.33 -7.88 13.42
C LEU A 24 -9.81 -7.72 13.81
N ALA A 25 -10.10 -7.03 14.91
CA ALA A 25 -11.46 -6.80 15.38
C ALA A 25 -12.22 -5.72 14.57
N ALA A 26 -11.51 -4.77 13.97
CA ALA A 26 -12.12 -3.68 13.19
C ALA A 26 -12.56 -4.11 11.78
N VAL A 27 -11.97 -5.19 11.25
CA VAL A 27 -12.29 -5.69 9.92
C VAL A 27 -13.65 -6.42 9.93
N PRO A 28 -14.57 -6.08 9.00
CA PRO A 28 -15.85 -6.78 8.87
C PRO A 28 -15.67 -8.27 8.55
N GLU A 29 -16.63 -9.08 9.00
CA GLU A 29 -16.60 -10.55 8.80
C GLU A 29 -16.57 -10.95 7.30
N ASP A 30 -17.07 -10.11 6.39
CA ASP A 30 -17.13 -10.38 4.95
C ASP A 30 -15.76 -10.31 4.24
N TRP A 31 -14.70 -9.84 4.91
CA TRP A 31 -13.32 -9.96 4.43
C TRP A 31 -12.76 -11.38 4.59
N GLY A 32 -13.46 -12.25 5.33
CA GLY A 32 -13.05 -13.61 5.61
C GLY A 32 -11.96 -13.71 6.68
N GLU A 33 -11.51 -14.94 6.91
CA GLU A 33 -10.56 -15.24 7.98
C GLU A 33 -9.15 -14.69 7.67
N PRO A 34 -8.57 -13.86 8.56
CA PRO A 34 -7.23 -13.34 8.37
C PRO A 34 -6.16 -14.43 8.55
N ARG A 35 -5.15 -14.40 7.69
CA ARG A 35 -3.89 -15.08 7.97
C ARG A 35 -3.01 -14.22 8.87
N VAL A 36 -2.79 -14.66 10.10
CA VAL A 36 -1.93 -13.96 11.06
C VAL A 36 -0.56 -14.62 11.17
N LEU A 37 0.50 -13.81 11.11
CA LEU A 37 1.87 -14.24 11.28
C LEU A 37 2.56 -13.36 12.32
N ARG A 38 2.93 -13.95 13.47
CA ARG A 38 3.71 -13.28 14.51
C ARG A 38 5.15 -13.79 14.47
N ARG A 39 6.13 -12.88 14.52
CA ARG A 39 7.57 -13.16 14.52
C ARG A 39 8.23 -12.49 15.74
N PRO A 40 8.12 -13.10 16.94
CA PRO A 40 8.63 -12.50 18.17
C PRO A 40 10.13 -12.17 18.11
N SER A 41 10.94 -13.01 17.48
CA SER A 41 12.39 -12.79 17.32
C SER A 41 12.75 -11.57 16.47
N ARG A 42 11.82 -11.06 15.66
CA ARG A 42 11.99 -9.84 14.86
C ARG A 42 11.16 -8.67 15.40
N ASN A 43 10.53 -8.85 16.56
CA ASN A 43 9.57 -7.90 17.13
C ASN A 43 8.58 -7.37 16.08
N SER A 44 8.01 -8.29 15.29
CA SER A 44 7.09 -7.94 14.21
C SER A 44 5.94 -8.92 14.08
N ALA A 45 4.83 -8.43 13.56
CA ALA A 45 3.65 -9.23 13.25
C ALA A 45 2.93 -8.67 12.03
N LYS A 46 2.15 -9.52 11.36
CA LYS A 46 1.25 -9.08 10.29
C LYS A 46 -0.03 -9.90 10.23
N ALA A 47 -1.09 -9.26 9.76
CA ALA A 47 -2.34 -9.90 9.39
C ALA A 47 -2.57 -9.69 7.88
N SER A 48 -3.13 -10.68 7.20
CA SER A 48 -3.34 -10.64 5.76
C SER A 48 -4.74 -11.14 5.39
N TRP A 49 -5.39 -10.40 4.50
CA TRP A 49 -6.71 -10.71 3.94
C TRP A 49 -6.63 -10.76 2.42
N ASN A 50 -7.58 -11.46 1.80
CA ASN A 50 -7.81 -11.43 0.36
C ASN A 50 -9.26 -11.00 0.11
N LEU A 51 -9.45 -9.74 -0.27
CA LEU A 51 -10.76 -9.15 -0.49
C LEU A 51 -11.01 -9.03 -1.99
N ASP A 52 -11.79 -9.95 -2.55
CA ASP A 52 -12.07 -10.00 -3.99
C ASP A 52 -10.77 -9.93 -4.82
N HIS A 53 -9.82 -10.82 -4.51
CA HIS A 53 -8.46 -10.87 -5.07
C HIS A 53 -7.50 -9.76 -4.66
N VAL A 54 -7.96 -8.61 -4.15
CA VAL A 54 -7.10 -7.56 -3.59
C VAL A 54 -6.48 -8.07 -2.29
N GLY A 55 -5.15 -8.11 -2.22
CA GLY A 55 -4.45 -8.45 -0.99
C GLY A 55 -4.42 -7.25 -0.06
N VAL A 56 -4.73 -7.43 1.23
CA VAL A 56 -4.59 -6.38 2.26
C VAL A 56 -3.71 -6.92 3.36
N GLN A 57 -2.70 -6.17 3.78
CA GLN A 57 -1.80 -6.53 4.87
C GLN A 57 -1.68 -5.41 5.89
N ALA A 58 -1.99 -5.69 7.16
CA ALA A 58 -1.63 -4.83 8.27
C ALA A 58 -0.26 -5.27 8.81
N LEU A 59 0.68 -4.34 8.90
CA LEU A 59 2.07 -4.58 9.30
C LEU A 59 2.33 -3.90 10.65
N ALA A 60 2.78 -4.67 11.64
CA ALA A 60 3.27 -4.18 12.91
C ALA A 60 4.78 -4.47 13.00
N GLU A 61 5.60 -3.42 12.85
CA GLU A 61 7.05 -3.51 12.77
C GLU A 61 7.69 -2.82 13.98
N GLY A 62 8.58 -3.51 14.69
CA GLY A 62 9.24 -2.94 15.88
C GLY A 62 8.33 -2.85 17.11
N GLY A 63 7.19 -3.54 17.12
CA GLY A 63 6.25 -3.55 18.24
C GLY A 63 4.94 -4.26 17.91
N THR A 64 3.88 -3.90 18.64
CA THR A 64 2.54 -4.51 18.53
C THR A 64 1.55 -3.67 17.73
N HIS A 65 1.92 -2.43 17.38
CA HIS A 65 1.05 -1.48 16.71
C HIS A 65 1.28 -1.51 15.20
N VAL A 66 0.21 -1.34 14.44
CA VAL A 66 0.21 -1.23 12.99
C VAL A 66 0.95 0.04 12.60
N THR A 67 2.06 -0.13 11.90
CA THR A 67 2.93 0.94 11.40
C THR A 67 2.70 1.21 9.92
N ALA A 68 2.17 0.21 9.20
CA ALA A 68 1.86 0.31 7.78
C ALA A 68 0.70 -0.61 7.38
N VAL A 69 0.00 -0.24 6.31
CA VAL A 69 -0.97 -1.07 5.60
C VAL A 69 -0.56 -1.15 4.15
N GLU A 70 -0.38 -2.36 3.64
CA GLU A 70 -0.04 -2.60 2.24
C GLU A 70 -1.18 -3.30 1.50
N LEU A 71 -1.51 -2.78 0.32
CA LEU A 71 -2.50 -3.34 -0.57
C LEU A 71 -1.83 -3.84 -1.84
N TRP A 72 -2.24 -5.01 -2.29
CA TRP A 72 -1.72 -5.67 -3.47
C TRP A 72 -2.82 -5.79 -4.52
N TRP A 73 -2.47 -5.48 -5.77
CA TRP A 73 -3.39 -5.61 -6.90
C TRP A 73 -3.90 -7.06 -7.05
N PRO A 74 -5.02 -7.27 -7.77
CA PRO A 74 -5.65 -8.59 -7.93
C PRO A 74 -4.73 -9.68 -8.49
N GLY A 75 -3.69 -9.30 -9.24
CA GLY A 75 -2.79 -10.22 -9.92
C GLY A 75 -3.19 -10.49 -11.37
N GLU A 76 -2.30 -11.16 -12.08
CA GLU A 76 -2.39 -11.47 -13.50
C GLU A 76 -3.70 -12.16 -13.87
N GLY A 77 -4.32 -11.67 -14.95
CA GLY A 77 -5.59 -12.21 -15.48
C GLY A 77 -6.80 -12.03 -14.57
N ARG A 78 -6.68 -11.35 -13.43
CA ARG A 78 -7.76 -11.17 -12.45
C ARG A 78 -8.29 -9.75 -12.45
N THR A 79 -9.60 -9.66 -12.25
CA THR A 79 -10.32 -8.40 -12.03
C THR A 79 -10.94 -8.43 -10.65
N SER A 80 -11.21 -7.25 -10.09
CA SER A 80 -11.84 -7.10 -8.78
C SER A 80 -12.92 -6.01 -8.86
N ARG A 81 -14.01 -6.21 -8.13
CA ARG A 81 -15.00 -5.17 -7.83
C ARG A 81 -14.62 -4.36 -6.59
N THR A 82 -13.57 -4.77 -5.88
CA THR A 82 -12.95 -3.97 -4.82
C THR A 82 -12.01 -2.95 -5.44
N ARG A 83 -12.28 -1.68 -5.17
CA ARG A 83 -11.47 -0.56 -5.65
C ARG A 83 -10.57 -0.07 -4.53
N VAL A 84 -9.34 0.29 -4.86
CA VAL A 84 -8.42 1.00 -3.96
C VAL A 84 -8.33 2.44 -4.43
N LEU A 85 -8.74 3.37 -3.58
CA LEU A 85 -8.91 4.78 -3.93
C LEU A 85 -7.91 5.65 -3.18
N LEU A 86 -7.27 6.59 -3.89
CA LEU A 86 -6.45 7.65 -3.32
C LEU A 86 -6.94 9.00 -3.86
N ASP A 87 -7.55 9.83 -3.00
CA ASP A 87 -8.17 11.10 -3.41
C ASP A 87 -9.04 10.99 -4.67
N GLY A 88 -9.82 9.90 -4.73
CA GLY A 88 -10.73 9.57 -5.84
C GLY A 88 -10.10 8.83 -7.02
N ASP A 89 -8.77 8.71 -7.09
CA ASP A 89 -8.09 7.94 -8.14
C ASP A 89 -8.09 6.44 -7.83
N GLU A 90 -8.49 5.60 -8.79
CA GLU A 90 -8.35 4.15 -8.66
C GLU A 90 -6.89 3.73 -8.87
N VAL A 91 -6.24 3.29 -7.79
CA VAL A 91 -4.79 3.10 -7.73
C VAL A 91 -4.30 2.00 -8.67
N PHE A 92 -5.00 0.87 -8.75
CA PHE A 92 -4.54 -0.29 -9.54
C PHE A 92 -4.99 -0.29 -11.00
N THR A 93 -5.83 0.66 -11.41
CA THR A 93 -6.39 0.75 -12.77
C THR A 93 -6.09 2.09 -13.45
N THR A 94 -5.54 3.06 -12.72
CA THR A 94 -5.00 4.30 -13.29
C THR A 94 -3.53 4.08 -13.67
N PRO A 95 -3.09 4.40 -14.90
CA PRO A 95 -1.68 4.29 -15.26
C PRO A 95 -0.80 5.07 -14.28
N ALA A 96 0.33 4.47 -13.87
CA ALA A 96 1.19 5.02 -12.83
C ALA A 96 1.65 6.46 -13.15
N ALA A 97 1.99 6.73 -14.43
CA ALA A 97 2.34 8.08 -14.88
C ALA A 97 1.22 9.10 -14.62
N VAL A 98 -0.04 8.73 -14.87
CA VAL A 98 -1.21 9.59 -14.62
C VAL A 98 -1.45 9.74 -13.13
N LEU A 99 -1.35 8.66 -12.36
CA LEU A 99 -1.51 8.69 -10.91
C LEU A 99 -0.50 9.65 -10.25
N PHE A 100 0.77 9.56 -10.65
CA PHE A 100 1.83 10.42 -10.13
C PHE A 100 1.75 11.85 -10.64
N GLN A 101 1.33 12.07 -11.88
CA GLN A 101 1.03 13.41 -12.37
C GLN A 101 -0.06 14.07 -11.51
N ARG A 102 -1.19 13.39 -11.27
CA ARG A 102 -2.29 13.91 -10.45
C ARG A 102 -1.86 14.15 -9.00
N ALA A 103 -1.02 13.30 -8.43
CA ALA A 103 -0.41 13.54 -7.11
C ALA A 103 0.42 14.84 -7.10
N GLY A 104 1.23 15.07 -8.15
CA GLY A 104 1.96 16.32 -8.33
C GLY A 104 1.05 17.55 -8.47
N GLU A 105 -0.05 17.44 -9.22
CA GLU A 105 -1.06 18.50 -9.37
C GLU A 105 -1.75 18.87 -8.05
N ARG A 106 -1.84 17.93 -7.10
CA ARG A 106 -2.31 18.17 -5.72
C ARG A 106 -1.25 18.84 -4.82
N GLY A 107 -0.05 19.08 -5.35
CA GLY A 107 1.08 19.66 -4.61
C GLY A 107 1.91 18.64 -3.83
N TRP A 108 1.72 17.33 -4.05
CA TRP A 108 2.53 16.31 -3.41
C TRP A 108 3.85 16.11 -4.15
N ARG A 109 4.94 15.98 -3.39
CA ARG A 109 6.24 15.59 -3.95
C ARG A 109 6.23 14.10 -4.25
N VAL A 110 6.26 13.75 -5.53
CA VAL A 110 6.49 12.38 -5.97
C VAL A 110 7.99 12.18 -6.21
N ASP A 111 8.58 11.18 -5.56
CA ASP A 111 9.95 10.74 -5.80
C ASP A 111 9.94 9.45 -6.62
N THR A 112 10.43 9.55 -7.85
CA THR A 112 10.57 8.45 -8.81
C THR A 112 12.04 8.13 -9.11
N SER A 113 12.97 8.52 -8.24
CA SER A 113 14.41 8.22 -8.40
C SER A 113 14.72 6.72 -8.42
N GLN A 114 13.86 5.92 -7.79
CA GLN A 114 13.77 4.47 -7.96
C GLN A 114 12.42 4.17 -8.65
N PRO A 115 12.39 4.03 -9.98
CA PRO A 115 11.13 4.01 -10.73
C PRO A 115 10.31 2.74 -10.51
N GLU A 116 10.94 1.66 -10.05
CA GLU A 116 10.28 0.44 -9.56
C GLU A 116 9.60 0.63 -8.20
N TYR A 117 10.03 1.63 -7.42
CA TYR A 117 9.53 1.89 -6.07
C TYR A 117 9.25 3.38 -5.79
N PRO A 118 8.33 4.03 -6.53
CA PRO A 118 8.00 5.44 -6.30
C PRO A 118 7.47 5.68 -4.89
N VAL A 119 7.75 6.85 -4.32
CA VAL A 119 7.25 7.26 -2.99
C VAL A 119 6.75 8.70 -2.97
N ILE A 120 5.84 8.99 -2.05
CA ILE A 120 5.38 10.33 -1.70
C ILE A 120 5.71 10.53 -0.21
N PRO A 121 6.93 10.98 0.13
CA PRO A 121 7.47 10.86 1.48
C PRO A 121 6.70 11.67 2.54
N GLY A 122 6.30 12.91 2.23
CA GLY A 122 5.53 13.75 3.16
C GLY A 122 4.09 13.30 3.41
N VAL A 123 3.58 12.37 2.58
CA VAL A 123 2.27 11.72 2.72
C VAL A 123 2.44 10.26 3.20
N SER A 124 3.66 9.74 3.13
CA SER A 124 4.03 8.37 3.48
C SER A 124 3.27 7.29 2.71
N LEU A 125 3.20 7.50 1.39
CA LEU A 125 2.79 6.48 0.43
C LEU A 125 3.99 5.95 -0.32
N GLY A 126 4.04 4.63 -0.51
CA GLY A 126 4.95 4.02 -1.48
C GLY A 126 4.21 3.08 -2.41
N PHE A 127 4.77 2.94 -3.60
CA PHE A 127 4.18 2.18 -4.67
C PHE A 127 5.20 1.16 -5.18
N THR A 128 4.71 0.03 -5.66
CA THR A 128 5.54 -0.96 -6.34
C THR A 128 5.16 -1.01 -7.81
N ARG A 129 6.16 -0.97 -8.68
CA ARG A 129 6.09 -1.21 -10.12
C ARG A 129 7.08 -2.31 -10.51
N GLN A 130 7.18 -3.34 -9.67
CA GLN A 130 7.97 -4.53 -9.93
C GLN A 130 7.10 -5.77 -9.70
N THR A 131 7.15 -6.69 -10.66
CA THR A 131 6.44 -7.97 -10.58
C THR A 131 7.07 -8.97 -11.53
N SER A 132 7.02 -10.25 -11.17
CA SER A 132 7.36 -11.38 -12.03
C SER A 132 6.20 -11.87 -12.90
N GLN A 133 5.00 -11.30 -12.69
CA GLN A 133 3.80 -11.63 -13.45
C GLN A 133 3.80 -10.96 -14.82
N GLU A 134 3.09 -11.55 -15.78
CA GLU A 134 2.91 -10.95 -17.10
C GLU A 134 1.89 -9.80 -17.00
N VAL A 135 2.36 -8.59 -17.27
CA VAL A 135 1.57 -7.36 -17.20
C VAL A 135 1.91 -6.44 -18.35
N GLU A 136 0.98 -5.56 -18.70
CA GLU A 136 1.26 -4.45 -19.59
C GLU A 136 2.41 -3.59 -19.04
N ARG A 137 3.35 -3.21 -19.91
CA ARG A 137 4.51 -2.41 -19.55
C ARG A 137 4.57 -1.15 -20.40
N ASP A 138 5.11 -0.10 -19.80
CA ASP A 138 5.40 1.16 -20.46
C ASP A 138 6.68 1.05 -21.34
N PRO A 139 7.05 2.10 -22.10
CA PRO A 139 8.26 2.10 -22.91
C PRO A 139 9.57 1.89 -22.15
N ASP A 140 9.59 2.16 -20.83
CA ASP A 140 10.74 1.96 -19.95
C ASP A 140 10.79 0.52 -19.39
N GLY A 141 9.83 -0.33 -19.77
CA GLY A 141 9.73 -1.72 -19.36
C GLY A 141 9.14 -1.91 -17.96
N LEU A 142 8.57 -0.88 -17.35
CA LEU A 142 7.91 -0.97 -16.05
C LEU A 142 6.42 -1.27 -16.21
N PRO A 143 5.77 -2.00 -15.29
CA PRO A 143 4.33 -2.20 -15.28
C PRO A 143 3.58 -0.87 -15.46
N THR A 144 2.66 -0.80 -16.43
CA THR A 144 1.86 0.42 -16.71
C THR A 144 1.10 0.88 -15.46
N TYR A 145 0.66 -0.06 -14.63
CA TYR A 145 -0.06 0.16 -13.37
C TYR A 145 0.82 -0.24 -12.17
N VAL A 146 0.57 0.36 -11.01
CA VAL A 146 1.23 -0.07 -9.78
C VAL A 146 0.67 -1.44 -9.33
N THR A 147 1.51 -2.27 -8.74
CA THR A 147 1.17 -3.62 -8.29
C THR A 147 0.99 -3.73 -6.77
N SER A 148 1.53 -2.76 -6.02
CA SER A 148 1.16 -2.55 -4.62
C SER A 148 1.21 -1.07 -4.26
N VAL A 149 0.48 -0.74 -3.19
CA VAL A 149 0.54 0.57 -2.52
C VAL A 149 0.62 0.33 -1.02
N LEU A 150 1.54 1.02 -0.37
CA LEU A 150 1.74 0.98 1.07
C LEU A 150 1.47 2.36 1.65
N VAL A 151 0.61 2.44 2.66
CA VAL A 151 0.39 3.63 3.50
C VAL A 151 1.03 3.39 4.86
N ALA A 152 1.82 4.35 5.31
CA ALA A 152 2.52 4.27 6.59
C ALA A 152 2.55 5.61 7.33
N GLY A 153 3.13 5.59 8.53
CA GLY A 153 3.32 6.80 9.33
C GLY A 153 4.23 7.80 8.62
N LYS A 154 4.05 9.09 8.89
CA LYS A 154 4.66 10.25 8.19
C LYS A 154 6.18 10.21 7.94
N ASP A 155 6.93 9.47 8.75
CA ASP A 155 8.39 9.41 8.70
C ASP A 155 8.89 8.07 8.08
N TYR A 156 7.98 7.24 7.55
CA TYR A 156 8.29 5.87 7.12
C TYR A 156 9.30 5.79 5.99
N TYR A 157 9.32 6.79 5.09
CA TYR A 157 10.27 6.84 3.98
C TYR A 157 11.49 7.72 4.22
N ASP A 158 11.64 8.30 5.41
CA ASP A 158 12.76 9.19 5.73
C ASP A 158 14.12 8.48 5.59
N TYR A 159 14.16 7.17 5.81
CA TYR A 159 15.38 6.36 5.63
C TYR A 159 15.97 6.47 4.22
N ARG A 160 15.16 6.80 3.19
CA ARG A 160 15.66 7.02 1.82
C ARG A 160 16.48 8.30 1.67
N TYR A 161 16.32 9.25 2.60
CA TYR A 161 16.98 10.55 2.54
C TYR A 161 18.01 10.75 3.67
N GLN A 162 18.11 9.82 4.61
CA GLN A 162 19.04 9.86 5.75
C GLN A 162 20.52 9.61 5.39
N ASN A 163 20.90 9.65 4.10
CA ASN A 163 22.29 9.46 3.64
C ASN A 163 22.78 10.59 2.71
N HIS A 164 22.47 11.86 2.99
CA HIS A 164 23.03 13.02 2.25
C HIS A 164 23.61 14.09 3.21
N SER A 165 24.48 13.69 4.12
CA SER A 165 25.35 14.59 4.88
C SER A 165 26.76 14.04 4.96
#